data_AF-S0J8L4-F1
#
_entry.id   AF-S0J8L4-F1
#
_cell.length_a   1.000
_cell.length_b   1.000
_cell.length_c   1.000
_cell.angle_alpha   90.00
_cell.angle_beta   90.00
_cell.angle_gamma   90.00
#
_symmetry.space_group_name_H-M   'P 1'
#
loop_
_entity.id
_entity.type
_entity.pdbx_description
1 polymer ?
#
loop_
_entity_poly.entity_id
_entity_poly.type
_entity_poly.pdbx_seq_one_letter_code
_entity_poly.pdbx_strand_id
1 'polypeptide(L)'
;MDRETVLQNIMNNYGKYGITEDMVNEVIDVGLEGGLTYEFIYYDMCRKISEITGEEFICTSSDMAKAFNISDDEMQKIIEEAREELIESGENPDEYFREVPVRRFMI
;
A
#
# COMPACT_ATOMS: atom_id res chain seq x y z
N MET A 1 -12.43 -2.81 0.16
CA MET A 1 -12.73 -1.39 -0.03
C MET A 1 -13.66 -1.27 -1.23
N ASP A 2 -14.20 -0.08 -1.51
CA ASP A 2 -14.95 0.20 -2.74
C ASP A 2 -14.35 1.40 -3.48
N ARG A 3 -14.84 1.66 -4.70
CA ARG A 3 -14.36 2.75 -5.56
C ARG A 3 -14.40 4.11 -4.86
N GLU A 4 -15.52 4.43 -4.21
CA GLU A 4 -15.72 5.72 -3.54
C GLU A 4 -14.69 5.91 -2.43
N THR A 5 -14.45 4.88 -1.63
CA THR A 5 -13.46 4.92 -0.55
C THR A 5 -12.04 5.13 -1.09
N VAL A 6 -11.65 4.41 -2.15
CA VAL A 6 -10.33 4.59 -2.78
C VAL A 6 -10.18 6.02 -3.30
N LEU A 7 -11.17 6.51 -4.05
CA LEU A 7 -11.15 7.86 -4.61
C LEU A 7 -11.04 8.92 -3.52
N GLN A 8 -11.92 8.87 -2.51
CA GLN A 8 -11.91 9.83 -1.41
C GLN A 8 -10.58 9.83 -0.66
N ASN A 9 -10.02 8.66 -0.35
CA ASN A 9 -8.74 8.58 0.35
C ASN A 9 -7.59 9.16 -0.47
N ILE A 10 -7.53 8.87 -1.78
CA ILE A 10 -6.48 9.44 -2.64
C ILE A 10 -6.63 10.95 -2.78
N MET A 11 -7.85 11.44 -3.04
CA MET A 11 -8.07 12.88 -3.21
C MET A 11 -7.76 13.66 -1.93
N ASN A 12 -8.17 13.15 -0.76
CA ASN A 12 -7.94 13.82 0.52
C ASN A 12 -6.45 13.87 0.92
N ASN A 13 -5.68 12.81 0.65
CA ASN A 13 -4.29 12.74 1.08
C ASN A 13 -3.31 13.28 0.03
N TYR A 14 -3.62 13.08 -1.26
CA TYR A 14 -2.67 13.29 -2.35
C TYR A 14 -3.17 14.25 -3.45
N GLY A 15 -4.42 14.74 -3.39
CA GLY A 15 -4.92 15.73 -4.36
C GLY A 15 -4.08 17.01 -4.44
N LYS A 16 -3.40 17.38 -3.34
CA LYS A 16 -2.42 18.49 -3.28
C LYS A 16 -1.26 18.35 -4.28
N TYR A 17 -1.00 17.16 -4.80
CA TYR A 17 0.06 16.87 -5.78
C TYR A 17 -0.41 16.98 -7.24
N GLY A 18 -1.59 17.52 -7.50
CA GLY A 18 -2.15 17.65 -8.85
C GLY A 18 -2.79 16.36 -9.37
N ILE A 19 -3.04 15.39 -8.49
CA ILE A 19 -3.83 14.20 -8.79
C ILE A 19 -5.29 14.60 -8.97
N THR A 20 -5.89 14.15 -10.07
CA THR A 20 -7.31 14.40 -10.38
C THR A 20 -8.16 13.16 -10.20
N GLU A 21 -9.46 13.36 -10.03
CA GLU A 21 -10.44 12.27 -9.95
C GLU A 21 -10.40 11.36 -11.19
N ASP A 22 -10.22 11.94 -12.38
CA ASP A 22 -10.11 11.18 -13.63
C ASP A 22 -8.91 10.23 -13.62
N MET A 23 -7.74 10.70 -13.17
CA MET A 23 -6.53 9.87 -13.05
C MET A 23 -6.74 8.71 -12.09
N VAL A 24 -7.39 8.96 -10.94
CA VAL A 24 -7.64 7.91 -9.95
C VAL A 24 -8.62 6.88 -10.49
N ASN A 25 -9.70 7.32 -11.14
CA ASN A 25 -10.67 6.40 -11.73
C ASN A 25 -10.06 5.56 -12.86
N GLU A 26 -9.18 6.12 -13.70
CA GLU A 26 -8.47 5.37 -14.73
C GLU A 26 -7.61 4.25 -14.13
N VAL A 27 -6.86 4.55 -13.06
CA VAL A 27 -6.07 3.52 -12.36
C VAL A 27 -6.95 2.45 -11.72
N ILE A 28 -8.09 2.82 -11.16
CA ILE A 28 -9.08 1.86 -10.63
C ILE A 28 -9.59 0.96 -11.74
N ASP A 29 -9.98 1.52 -12.89
CA ASP A 29 -10.52 0.76 -14.02
C ASP A 29 -9.49 -0.26 -14.53
N VAL A 30 -8.27 0.19 -14.82
CA VAL A 30 -7.16 -0.68 -15.28
C VAL A 30 -6.84 -1.77 -14.25
N GLY A 31 -6.82 -1.43 -12.96
CA GLY A 31 -6.54 -2.40 -11.91
C GLY A 31 -7.61 -3.49 -11.82
N LEU A 32 -8.89 -3.10 -11.88
CA LEU A 32 -10.00 -4.05 -11.84
C LEU A 32 -10.06 -4.93 -13.09
N GLU A 33 -9.76 -4.37 -14.27
CA GLU A 33 -9.61 -5.15 -15.52
C GLU A 33 -8.49 -6.19 -15.41
N GLY A 34 -7.42 -5.86 -14.69
CA GLY A 34 -6.32 -6.78 -14.36
C GLY A 34 -6.64 -7.80 -13.25
N GLY A 35 -7.84 -7.78 -12.67
CA GLY A 35 -8.25 -8.69 -11.59
C GLY A 35 -7.70 -8.31 -10.21
N LEU A 36 -7.24 -7.08 -10.02
CA LEU A 36 -6.75 -6.60 -8.73
C LEU A 36 -7.90 -6.20 -7.80
N THR A 37 -7.65 -6.29 -6.49
CA THR A 37 -8.59 -5.83 -5.46
C THR A 37 -8.49 -4.32 -5.26
N TYR A 38 -9.56 -3.69 -4.75
CA TYR A 38 -9.52 -2.26 -4.41
C TYR A 38 -8.43 -1.93 -3.39
N GLU A 39 -8.21 -2.80 -2.41
CA GLU A 39 -7.13 -2.72 -1.43
C GLU A 39 -5.76 -2.65 -2.12
N PHE A 40 -5.49 -3.57 -3.04
CA PHE A 40 -4.22 -3.59 -3.76
C PHE A 40 -4.03 -2.33 -4.60
N ILE A 41 -5.07 -1.93 -5.34
CA ILE A 41 -5.05 -0.72 -6.18
C ILE A 41 -4.75 0.51 -5.32
N TYR A 42 -5.41 0.65 -4.17
CA TYR A 42 -5.19 1.75 -3.25
C TYR A 42 -3.75 1.80 -2.74
N TYR A 43 -3.22 0.69 -2.24
CA TYR A 43 -1.87 0.67 -1.67
C TYR A 43 -0.77 0.84 -2.73
N ASP A 44 -0.94 0.30 -3.94
CA ASP A 44 0.02 0.54 -5.03
C ASP A 44 0.02 2.01 -5.48
N MET A 45 -1.15 2.67 -5.53
CA MET A 45 -1.21 4.12 -5.77
C MET A 45 -0.48 4.90 -4.68
N CYS A 46 -0.78 4.63 -3.40
CA CYS A 46 -0.12 5.31 -2.28
C CYS A 46 1.40 5.14 -2.33
N ARG A 47 1.89 3.92 -2.60
CA ARG A 47 3.32 3.62 -2.77
C ARG A 47 3.93 4.45 -3.90
N LYS A 48 3.34 4.40 -5.11
CA LYS A 48 3.84 5.13 -6.29
C LYS A 48 3.85 6.64 -6.09
N ILE A 49 2.79 7.19 -5.51
CA ILE A 49 2.71 8.63 -5.22
C ILE A 49 3.81 9.02 -4.23
N SER A 50 3.99 8.22 -3.19
CA SER A 50 4.99 8.47 -2.15
C SER A 50 6.43 8.39 -2.70
N GLU A 51 6.70 7.45 -3.60
CA GLU A 51 7.96 7.38 -4.35
C GLU A 51 8.22 8.64 -5.19
N ILE A 52 7.18 9.20 -5.82
CA ILE A 52 7.30 10.39 -6.66
C ILE A 52 7.45 11.67 -5.81
N THR A 53 6.74 11.76 -4.68
CA THR A 53 6.73 12.97 -3.83
C THR A 53 7.83 12.97 -2.79
N GLY A 54 8.47 11.83 -2.53
CA GLY A 54 9.39 11.62 -1.43
C GLY A 54 8.71 11.58 -0.06
N GLU A 55 7.37 11.47 -0.01
CA GLU A 55 6.67 11.20 1.24
C GLU A 55 6.87 9.74 1.67
N GLU A 56 6.88 9.50 2.98
CA GLU A 56 6.92 8.14 3.49
C GLU A 56 5.54 7.49 3.42
N PHE A 57 5.48 6.28 2.86
CA PHE A 57 4.30 5.43 2.87
C PHE A 57 4.54 4.20 3.74
N ILE A 58 3.60 3.93 4.64
CA ILE A 58 3.58 2.77 5.51
C ILE A 58 2.20 2.13 5.47
N CYS A 59 2.16 0.80 5.51
CA CYS A 59 0.95 0.00 5.68
C CYS A 59 1.24 -1.15 6.65
N THR A 60 0.20 -1.74 7.23
CA THR A 60 0.38 -2.89 8.12
C THR A 60 0.50 -4.19 7.31
N SER A 61 1.08 -5.22 7.91
CA SER A 61 1.07 -6.56 7.30
C SER A 61 -0.35 -7.06 7.02
N SER A 62 -1.30 -6.80 7.93
CA SER A 62 -2.71 -7.18 7.73
C SER A 62 -3.37 -6.41 6.59
N ASP A 63 -2.94 -5.18 6.30
CA ASP A 63 -3.40 -4.42 5.13
C ASP A 63 -2.92 -5.08 3.83
N MET A 64 -1.66 -5.49 3.79
CA MET A 64 -1.10 -6.21 2.64
C MET A 64 -1.73 -7.60 2.49
N ALA A 65 -2.01 -8.31 3.59
CA ALA A 65 -2.70 -9.61 3.55
C ALA A 65 -4.06 -9.49 2.84
N LYS A 66 -4.84 -8.45 3.16
CA LYS A 66 -6.11 -8.15 2.47
C LYS A 66 -5.89 -7.79 1.00
N ALA A 67 -4.88 -6.98 0.70
CA ALA A 67 -4.56 -6.59 -0.67
C ALA A 67 -4.27 -7.80 -1.57
N PHE A 68 -3.51 -8.77 -1.05
CA PHE A 68 -3.17 -10.01 -1.72
C PHE A 68 -4.22 -11.12 -1.57
N ASN A 69 -5.29 -10.89 -0.80
CA ASN A 69 -6.33 -11.87 -0.50
C ASN A 69 -5.77 -13.17 0.11
N ILE A 70 -4.85 -13.03 1.06
CA ILE A 70 -4.26 -14.12 1.85
C ILE A 70 -4.52 -13.91 3.34
N SER A 71 -4.27 -14.93 4.15
CA SER A 71 -4.36 -14.83 5.60
C SER A 71 -3.21 -14.01 6.20
N ASP A 72 -3.44 -13.43 7.38
CA ASP A 72 -2.40 -12.74 8.15
C ASP A 72 -1.23 -13.69 8.45
N ASP A 73 -1.49 -14.96 8.74
CA ASP A 73 -0.46 -15.99 8.98
C ASP A 73 0.39 -16.27 7.74
N GLU A 74 -0.22 -16.32 6.54
CA GLU A 74 0.52 -16.44 5.29
C GLU A 74 1.37 -15.21 5.01
N MET A 75 0.84 -14.02 5.31
CA MET A 75 1.61 -12.79 5.18
C MET A 75 2.81 -12.75 6.12
N GLN A 76 2.67 -13.22 7.37
CA GLN A 76 3.81 -13.30 8.28
C GLN A 76 4.91 -14.22 7.75
N LYS A 77 4.55 -15.37 7.17
CA LYS A 77 5.54 -16.27 6.55
C LYS A 77 6.28 -15.61 5.40
N ILE A 78 5.56 -14.89 4.53
CA ILE A 78 6.17 -14.13 3.44
C ILE A 78 7.15 -13.08 3.97
N ILE A 79 6.79 -12.39 5.07
CA ILE A 79 7.68 -11.43 5.72
C ILE A 79 8.91 -12.12 6.29
N GLU A 80 8.77 -13.25 6.98
CA GLU A 80 9.90 -14.02 7.52
C GLU A 80 10.86 -14.45 6.40
N GLU A 81 10.35 -15.02 5.31
CA GLU A 81 11.15 -15.40 4.14
C GLU A 81 11.86 -14.19 3.52
N ALA A 82 11.15 -13.08 3.30
CA ALA A 82 11.73 -11.85 2.76
C ALA A 82 12.82 -11.26 3.67
N ARG A 83 12.68 -11.38 5.00
CA ARG A 83 13.71 -10.94 5.96
C ARG A 83 14.98 -11.77 5.82
N GLU A 84 14.86 -13.09 5.63
CA GLU A 84 16.02 -13.96 5.39
C GLU A 84 16.73 -13.60 4.08
N GLU A 85 15.98 -13.40 2.98
CA GLU A 85 16.54 -13.02 1.68
C GLU A 85 17.31 -11.68 1.73
N LEU A 86 16.78 -10.69 2.45
CA LEU A 86 17.44 -9.40 2.64
C LEU A 86 18.74 -9.54 3.45
N ILE A 87 18.76 -10.39 4.48
CA ILE A 87 20.00 -10.65 5.25
C ILE A 87 21.04 -11.31 4.34
N GLU A 88 20.63 -12.26 3.50
CA GLU A 88 21.51 -12.93 2.55
C GLU A 88 22.07 -11.98 1.47
N SER A 89 21.30 -10.98 1.04
CA SER A 89 21.76 -9.93 0.12
C SER A 89 22.66 -8.87 0.78
N GLY A 90 22.80 -8.91 2.11
CA GLY A 90 23.58 -7.94 2.89
C GLY A 90 22.82 -6.66 3.23
N GLU A 91 21.50 -6.68 3.10
CA GLU A 91 20.60 -5.59 3.48
C GLU A 91 20.09 -5.74 4.91
N ASN A 92 19.53 -4.65 5.48
CA ASN A 92 18.94 -4.67 6.81
C ASN A 92 17.41 -4.77 6.70
N PRO A 93 16.78 -5.91 7.09
CA PRO A 93 15.34 -6.08 6.96
C PRO A 93 14.51 -5.10 7.79
N ASP A 94 15.08 -4.53 8.86
CA ASP A 94 14.39 -3.54 9.70
C ASP A 94 14.22 -2.18 9.01
N GLU A 95 14.83 -1.97 7.83
CA GLU A 95 14.53 -0.82 6.98
C GLU A 95 13.19 -0.99 6.25
N TYR A 96 12.76 -2.23 6.02
CA TYR A 96 11.56 -2.60 5.27
C TYR A 96 10.40 -3.05 6.18
N PHE A 97 10.72 -3.81 7.22
CA PHE A 97 9.76 -4.42 8.14
C PHE A 97 10.05 -3.93 9.56
N ARG A 98 9.35 -2.87 9.98
CA ARG A 98 9.60 -2.19 11.26
C ARG A 98 8.33 -1.86 12.02
N GLU A 99 8.46 -1.84 13.33
CA GLU A 99 7.44 -1.28 14.21
C GLU A 99 7.43 0.25 14.05
N VAL A 100 6.27 0.77 13.64
CA VAL A 100 6.03 2.21 13.53
C VAL A 100 5.05 2.65 14.60
N PRO A 101 5.32 3.74 15.34
CA PRO A 101 4.39 4.23 16.34
C PRO A 101 3.10 4.66 15.65
N VAL A 102 1.98 4.02 16.01
CA VAL A 102 0.67 4.30 15.43
C VAL A 102 0.23 5.69 15.88
N ARG A 103 0.42 6.70 15.01
CA ARG A 103 -0.36 7.93 15.11
C ARG A 103 -1.73 7.61 14.54
N ARG A 104 -2.66 7.15 15.38
CA ARG A 104 -4.09 7.13 15.01
C ARG A 104 -4.49 8.56 14.71
N PHE A 105 -4.52 8.93 13.43
CA PHE A 105 -5.36 10.04 13.00
C PHE A 105 -6.80 9.55 13.20
N MET A 106 -7.43 10.00 14.28
CA MET A 106 -8.87 9.86 14.46
C MET A 106 -9.52 10.67 13.34
N ILE A 107 -10.35 9.99 12.53
CA ILE A 107 -11.40 10.64 11.72
C ILE A 107 -12.41 11.27 12.67
#